data_AF-A0A6B8M4S6-F1
#
_entry.id   AF-A0A6B8M4S6-F1
#
_cell.length_a   1.000
_cell.length_b   1.000
_cell.length_c   1.000
_cell.angle_alpha   90.00
_cell.angle_beta   90.00
_cell.angle_gamma   90.00
#
_symmetry.space_group_name_H-M   'P 1'
#
loop_
_entity.id
_entity.type
_entity.pdbx_description
1 polymer ?
#
loop_
_entity_poly.entity_id
_entity_poly.type
_entity_poly.pdbx_seq_one_letter_code
_entity_poly.pdbx_strand_id
1 'polypeptide(L)'
;MPRRQSLEQKKTVGRVMHEYKHGELESGAGKAVKNPKQAIAIALHEAGASNEETPRKNAENLRKTKAKERSGQTAKARKEGA
;
A
#
# COMPACT_ATOMS: atom_id res chain seq x y z
N MET A 1 -21.42 5.55 -8.51
CA MET A 1 -21.00 6.01 -7.16
C MET A 1 -19.56 5.56 -6.91
N PRO A 2 -18.67 6.38 -6.32
CA PRO A 2 -17.36 5.91 -5.91
C PRO A 2 -17.52 4.77 -4.91
N ARG A 3 -16.85 3.64 -5.14
CA ARG A 3 -16.89 2.51 -4.20
C ARG A 3 -16.25 2.95 -2.90
N ARG A 4 -17.04 3.02 -1.84
CA ARG A 4 -16.56 3.41 -0.51
C ARG A 4 -15.57 2.35 -0.04
N GLN A 5 -14.33 2.75 0.26
CA GLN A 5 -13.30 1.84 0.74
C GLN A 5 -13.71 1.15 2.04
N SER A 6 -13.41 -0.15 2.15
CA SER A 6 -13.59 -0.91 3.39
C SER A 6 -12.60 -0.45 4.47
N LEU A 7 -12.85 -0.83 5.73
CA LEU A 7 -11.92 -0.52 6.83
C LEU A 7 -10.53 -1.11 6.59
N GLU A 8 -10.44 -2.30 5.99
CA GLU A 8 -9.16 -2.94 5.68
C GLU A 8 -8.37 -2.18 4.61
N GLN A 9 -9.07 -1.67 3.60
CA GLN A 9 -8.47 -0.86 2.54
C GLN A 9 -7.95 0.46 3.12
N LYS A 10 -8.75 1.13 3.97
CA LYS A 10 -8.33 2.35 4.67
C LYS A 10 -7.09 2.13 5.55
N LYS A 11 -7.01 1.00 6.25
CA LYS A 11 -5.83 0.64 7.06
C LYS A 11 -4.58 0.51 6.19
N THR A 12 -4.68 -0.15 5.04
CA THR A 12 -3.54 -0.29 4.11
C THR A 12 -3.13 1.06 3.52
N VAL A 13 -4.08 1.89 3.10
CA VAL A 13 -3.79 3.27 2.66
C VAL A 13 -3.08 4.05 3.76
N GLY A 14 -3.60 4.01 5.00
CA GLY A 14 -3.01 4.66 6.15
C GLY A 14 -1.58 4.20 6.44
N ARG A 15 -1.32 2.89 6.38
CA ARG A 15 0.03 2.32 6.55
C ARG A 15 1.00 2.85 5.49
N VAL A 16 0.66 2.74 4.21
CA VAL A 16 1.53 3.18 3.11
C VAL A 16 1.83 4.67 3.22
N MET A 17 0.82 5.48 3.52
CA MET A 17 1.00 6.92 3.71
C MET A 17 1.80 7.27 4.96
N HIS A 18 1.72 6.44 6.01
CA HIS A 18 2.57 6.57 7.19
C HIS A 18 4.04 6.26 6.87
N GLU A 19 4.31 5.17 6.14
CA GLU A 19 5.65 4.83 5.65
C GLU A 19 6.21 5.96 4.76
N TYR A 20 5.39 6.53 3.88
CA TYR A 20 5.79 7.69 3.08
C TYR A 20 6.14 8.90 3.94
N LYS A 21 5.31 9.21 4.95
CA LYS A 21 5.54 10.32 5.89
C LYS A 21 6.88 10.20 6.62
N HIS A 22 7.33 8.98 6.92
CA HIS A 22 8.63 8.71 7.56
C HIS A 22 9.78 8.50 6.57
N GLY A 23 9.53 8.61 5.25
CA GLY A 23 10.56 8.41 4.23
C GLY A 23 10.98 6.94 4.06
N GLU A 24 10.13 6.00 4.46
CA GLU A 24 10.39 4.56 4.45
C GLU A 24 9.74 3.84 3.27
N LEU A 25 8.80 4.49 2.59
CA LEU A 25 8.13 3.90 1.44
C LEU A 25 9.10 3.74 0.27
N GLU A 26 9.22 2.51 -0.22
CA GLU A 26 10.03 2.17 -1.39
C GLU A 26 9.15 1.74 -2.56
N SER A 27 9.62 2.04 -3.77
CA SER A 27 9.07 1.49 -5.01
C SER A 27 9.48 0.03 -5.18
N GLY A 28 8.84 -0.68 -6.11
CA GLY A 28 9.20 -2.07 -6.43
C GLY A 28 10.66 -2.28 -6.89
N ALA A 29 11.35 -1.20 -7.28
CA ALA A 29 12.77 -1.23 -7.64
C ALA A 29 13.71 -0.90 -6.45
N GLY A 30 13.20 -0.82 -5.22
CA GLY A 30 13.97 -0.50 -4.02
C GLY A 30 14.36 0.97 -3.88
N LYS A 31 13.84 1.86 -4.75
CA LYS A 31 14.08 3.30 -4.64
C LYS A 31 13.08 3.95 -3.70
N ALA A 32 13.55 4.78 -2.78
CA ALA A 32 12.71 5.60 -1.91
C ALA A 32 11.75 6.47 -2.71
N VAL A 33 10.48 6.46 -2.32
CA VAL A 33 9.41 7.25 -2.95
C VAL A 33 9.46 8.67 -2.39
N LYS A 34 9.71 9.64 -3.27
CA LYS A 34 9.80 11.07 -2.88
C LYS A 34 8.54 11.85 -3.23
N ASN A 35 7.81 11.43 -4.27
CA ASN A 35 6.66 12.16 -4.78
C ASN A 35 5.35 11.74 -4.07
N PRO A 36 4.58 12.67 -3.47
CA PRO A 36 3.31 12.35 -2.81
C PRO A 36 2.30 11.68 -3.74
N LYS A 37 2.25 12.08 -5.02
CA LYS A 37 1.33 11.49 -6.01
C LYS A 37 1.62 10.01 -6.23
N GLN A 38 2.90 9.65 -6.26
CA GLN A 38 3.34 8.26 -6.40
C GLN A 38 2.99 7.46 -5.14
N ALA A 39 3.16 8.03 -3.95
CA ALA A 39 2.77 7.38 -2.70
C ALA A 39 1.26 7.09 -2.66
N ILE A 40 0.43 8.05 -3.11
CA ILE A 40 -1.03 7.86 -3.23
C ILE A 40 -1.35 6.74 -4.22
N ALA A 41 -0.70 6.70 -5.38
CA ALA A 41 -0.91 5.65 -6.37
C ALA A 41 -0.57 4.26 -5.81
N ILE A 42 0.57 4.13 -5.10
CA ILE A 42 0.97 2.89 -4.42
C ILE A 42 -0.05 2.52 -3.35
N ALA A 43 -0.50 3.48 -2.53
CA ALA A 43 -1.49 3.23 -1.48
C ALA A 43 -2.82 2.70 -2.03
N LEU A 44 -3.30 3.28 -3.14
CA LEU A 44 -4.52 2.82 -3.81
C LEU A 44 -4.35 1.46 -4.47
N HIS A 45 -3.21 1.20 -5.09
CA HIS A 45 -2.87 -0.10 -5.69
C HIS A 45 -2.79 -1.20 -4.63
N GLU A 46 -2.04 -0.97 -3.55
CA GLU A 46 -1.88 -1.92 -2.45
C GLU A 46 -3.20 -2.21 -1.73
N ALA A 47 -4.07 -1.20 -1.60
CA ALA A 47 -5.39 -1.34 -1.01
C ALA A 47 -6.43 -1.96 -1.97
N GLY A 48 -6.09 -2.25 -3.22
CA GLY A 48 -7.05 -2.74 -4.21
C GLY A 48 -8.20 -1.76 -4.44
N ALA A 49 -7.88 -0.46 -4.45
CA ALA A 49 -8.84 0.64 -4.62
C ALA A 49 -8.50 1.51 -5.84
N SER A 50 -7.61 1.02 -6.73
CA SER A 50 -7.27 1.72 -7.95
C SER A 50 -8.48 1.76 -8.90
N ASN A 51 -8.69 2.90 -9.54
CA ASN A 51 -9.65 3.07 -10.62
C ASN A 51 -9.10 2.63 -11.99
N GLU A 52 -7.79 2.39 -12.09
CA GLU A 52 -7.12 1.95 -13.31
C GLU A 52 -7.11 0.42 -13.45
N GLU A 53 -7.42 -0.30 -12.37
CA GLU A 53 -7.41 -1.77 -12.34
C GLU A 53 -8.80 -2.39 -12.26
N THR A 54 -8.92 -3.60 -12.82
CA THR A 54 -10.18 -4.36 -12.76
C THR A 54 -10.51 -4.77 -11.32
N PRO A 55 -11.79 -5.04 -10.99
CA PRO A 55 -12.17 -5.49 -9.65
C PRO A 55 -11.45 -6.77 -9.20
N ARG A 56 -11.19 -7.70 -10.13
CA ARG A 56 -10.43 -8.93 -9.85
C ARG A 56 -8.99 -8.61 -9.47
N LYS A 57 -8.35 -7.72 -10.22
CA LYS A 57 -6.96 -7.34 -9.96
C LYS A 57 -6.81 -6.57 -8.64
N ASN A 58 -7.73 -5.65 -8.37
CA ASN A 58 -7.85 -4.97 -7.10
C ASN A 58 -7.98 -5.95 -5.91
N ALA A 59 -8.83 -6.97 -6.02
CA ALA A 59 -8.98 -7.98 -4.98
C ALA A 59 -7.70 -8.83 -4.80
N GLU A 60 -7.01 -9.17 -5.89
CA GLU A 60 -5.73 -9.87 -5.85
C GLU A 60 -4.65 -9.04 -5.16
N ASN A 61 -4.52 -7.76 -5.51
CA ASN A 61 -3.54 -6.85 -4.93
C ASN A 61 -3.77 -6.70 -3.42
N LEU A 62 -5.02 -6.45 -3.01
CA LEU A 62 -5.36 -6.38 -1.58
C LEU A 62 -5.00 -7.67 -0.84
N ARG A 63 -5.33 -8.84 -1.41
CA ARG A 63 -4.99 -10.14 -0.80
C ARG A 63 -3.48 -10.32 -0.67
N LYS A 64 -2.72 -9.97 -1.71
CA LYS A 64 -1.24 -10.03 -1.69
C LYS A 64 -0.66 -9.08 -0.64
N THR A 65 -1.15 -7.84 -0.56
CA THR A 65 -0.73 -6.86 0.45
C THR A 65 -1.00 -7.37 1.86
N LYS A 66 -2.19 -7.92 2.11
CA LYS A 66 -2.54 -8.48 3.43
C LYS A 66 -1.66 -9.66 3.81
N ALA A 67 -1.31 -10.52 2.85
CA ALA A 67 -0.38 -11.62 3.10
C ALA A 67 1.00 -11.09 3.52
N LYS A 68 1.53 -10.05 2.84
CA LYS A 68 2.78 -9.38 3.19
C LYS A 68 2.75 -8.68 4.54
N GLU A 69 1.62 -8.03 4.86
CA GLU A 69 1.41 -7.39 6.17
C GLU A 69 1.44 -8.43 7.31
N ARG A 70 0.84 -9.61 7.11
CA ARG A 70 0.86 -10.70 8.09
C ARG A 70 2.23 -11.36 8.24
N SER A 71 3.02 -11.45 7.16
CA SER A 71 4.36 -12.02 7.18
C SER A 71 5.45 -11.05 7.63
N GLY A 72 5.11 -9.79 7.97
CA GLY A 72 6.08 -8.78 8.41
C GLY A 72 7.00 -8.28 7.30
N GLN A 73 6.65 -8.48 6.03
CA GLN A 73 7.49 -8.10 4.88
C GLN A 73 7.33 -6.63 4.44
N THR A 74 6.60 -5.82 5.21
CA THR A 74 6.43 -4.38 4.93
C THR A 74 7.71 -3.60 5.25
N ALA A 75 7.89 -2.44 4.62
CA ALA A 75 9.08 -1.60 4.87
C ALA A 75 9.18 -1.20 6.35
N LYS A 76 8.03 -0.83 6.95
CA LYS A 76 7.93 -0.53 8.38
C LYS A 76 8.39 -1.71 9.26
N ALA A 77 7.84 -2.91 9.02
CA ALA A 77 8.17 -4.09 9.83
C ALA A 77 9.65 -4.52 9.70
N ARG A 78 10.26 -4.32 8.52
CA ARG A 78 11.69 -4.61 8.31
C ARG A 78 12.61 -3.63 9.04
N LYS A 79 12.22 -2.35 9.17
CA LYS A 79 13.00 -1.34 9.87
C LYS A 79 12.80 -1.35 11.40
N GLU A 80 11.59 -1.64 11.87
CA GLU A 80 11.30 -1.74 13.31
C GLU A 80 11.89 -3.00 13.97
N GLY A 81 12.26 -4.02 13.18
CA GLY A 81 12.89 -5.26 13.64
C GLY A 81 14.42 -5.27 13.62
N ALA A 82 15.08 -4.15 13.28
CA ALA A 82 16.54 -3.98 13.26
C ALA A 82 16.98 -3.06 14.41
#